data_AF-A0A351LA40-F1
#
_entry.id   AF-A0A351LA40-F1
#
_cell.length_a   1.000
_cell.length_b   1.000
_cell.length_c   1.000
_cell.angle_alpha   90.00
_cell.angle_beta   90.00
_cell.angle_gamma   90.00
#
_symmetry.space_group_name_H-M   'P 1'
#
loop_
_entity.id
_entity.type
_entity.pdbx_description
1 polymer ?
#
loop_
_entity_poly.entity_id
_entity_poly.type
_entity_poly.pdbx_seq_one_letter_code
_entity_poly.pdbx_strand_id
1 'polypeptide(L)'
;MTKTRKPQESNSPIEALRIEKTKLSQVEFAVRCGIPLRTYQRWVSGETESRPNLVQLKAICRELEIERVSDLPDTFGPPQPPSTDS
;
A
#
# COMPACT_ATOMS: atom_id res chain seq x y z
N MET A 1 -16.96 -3.52 25.24
CA MET A 1 -17.29 -3.32 23.81
C MET A 1 -16.06 -3.63 22.99
N THR A 2 -15.95 -4.85 22.47
CA THR A 2 -14.86 -5.28 21.60
C THR A 2 -15.10 -4.71 20.21
N LYS A 3 -14.32 -3.70 19.84
CA LYS A 3 -14.40 -3.04 18.52
C LYS A 3 -13.86 -4.03 17.48
N THR A 4 -14.74 -4.85 16.93
CA THR A 4 -14.46 -5.75 15.81
C THR A 4 -13.96 -4.90 14.65
N ARG A 5 -12.65 -4.96 14.41
CA ARG A 5 -12.01 -4.34 13.24
C ARG A 5 -12.49 -5.11 12.03
N LYS A 6 -13.59 -4.67 11.42
CA LYS A 6 -13.93 -5.08 10.05
C LYS A 6 -12.70 -4.77 9.19
N PRO A 7 -12.30 -5.65 8.24
CA PRO A 7 -11.33 -5.27 7.23
C PRO A 7 -11.91 -4.05 6.54
N GLN A 8 -11.35 -2.89 6.84
CA GLN A 8 -11.67 -1.68 6.10
C GLN A 8 -11.25 -2.02 4.67
N GLU A 9 -12.19 -2.08 3.74
CA GLU A 9 -11.87 -2.12 2.31
C GLU A 9 -10.93 -0.95 2.07
N SER A 10 -9.65 -1.26 1.98
CA SER A 10 -8.64 -0.23 1.83
C SER A 10 -8.69 0.19 0.39
N ASN A 11 -9.07 1.45 0.15
CA ASN A 11 -9.01 2.04 -1.18
C ASN A 11 -7.57 2.18 -1.71
N SER A 12 -6.55 1.81 -0.91
CA SER A 12 -5.14 1.86 -1.29
C SER A 12 -4.74 0.58 -2.03
N PRO A 13 -4.27 0.68 -3.28
CA PRO A 13 -3.85 -0.48 -4.08
C PRO A 13 -2.76 -1.34 -3.40
N ILE A 14 -1.81 -0.72 -2.68
CA ILE A 14 -0.75 -1.50 -2.02
C ILE A 14 -1.29 -2.36 -0.87
N GLU A 15 -2.28 -1.88 -0.12
CA GLU A 15 -2.88 -2.65 0.96
C GLU A 15 -3.79 -3.76 0.43
N ALA A 16 -4.55 -3.47 -0.63
CA ALA A 16 -5.35 -4.47 -1.32
C ALA A 16 -4.45 -5.61 -1.85
N LEU A 17 -3.37 -5.27 -2.56
CA LEU A 17 -2.41 -6.25 -3.06
C LEU A 17 -1.72 -7.02 -1.93
N ARG A 18 -1.35 -6.37 -0.82
CA ARG A 18 -0.78 -7.06 0.34
C ARG A 18 -1.74 -8.12 0.88
N ILE A 19 -3.02 -7.79 1.02
CA ILE A 19 -4.06 -8.70 1.51
C ILE A 19 -4.30 -9.84 0.52
N GLU A 20 -4.32 -9.54 -0.77
CA GLU A 20 -4.61 -10.53 -1.83
C GLU A 20 -3.44 -11.49 -2.07
N LYS A 21 -2.21 -10.97 -2.15
CA LYS A 21 -1.03 -11.73 -2.58
C LYS A 21 -0.22 -12.30 -1.43
N THR A 22 -0.44 -11.84 -0.20
CA THR A 22 0.41 -12.21 0.94
C THR A 22 -0.40 -12.55 2.19
N LYS A 23 0.24 -13.26 3.13
CA LYS A 23 -0.27 -13.48 4.49
C LYS A 23 0.40 -12.57 5.52
N LEU A 24 1.21 -11.60 5.06
CA LEU A 24 2.02 -10.75 5.93
C LEU A 24 1.15 -9.72 6.62
N SER A 25 1.38 -9.45 7.90
CA SER A 25 0.83 -8.26 8.55
C SER A 25 1.40 -6.98 7.93
N GLN A 26 0.77 -5.82 8.19
CA GLN A 26 1.31 -4.53 7.73
C GLN A 26 2.74 -4.29 8.24
N VAL A 27 3.05 -4.73 9.47
CA VAL A 27 4.37 -4.58 10.08
C VAL A 27 5.41 -5.40 9.31
N GLU A 28 5.12 -6.68 9.08
CA GLU A 28 6.04 -7.58 8.38
C GLU A 28 6.26 -7.13 6.93
N PHE A 29 5.17 -6.78 6.23
CA PHE A 29 5.27 -6.30 4.85
C PHE A 29 6.11 -5.03 4.76
N ALA A 30 5.85 -4.03 5.62
CA ALA A 30 6.60 -2.78 5.63
C ALA A 30 8.10 -3.02 5.92
N VAL A 31 8.43 -3.87 6.89
CA VAL A 31 9.83 -4.24 7.21
C VAL A 31 10.51 -4.90 6.01
N ARG A 32 9.85 -5.88 5.36
CA ARG A 32 10.41 -6.56 4.18
C ARG A 32 10.59 -5.64 2.98
N CYS A 33 9.74 -4.63 2.85
CA CYS A 33 9.84 -3.62 1.82
C CYS A 33 10.82 -2.48 2.16
N GLY A 34 11.39 -2.45 3.37
CA GLY A 34 12.26 -1.36 3.82
C GLY A 34 11.52 -0.04 4.02
N ILE A 35 10.24 -0.10 4.43
CA ILE A 35 9.36 1.05 4.63
C ILE A 35 9.06 1.16 6.14
N PRO A 36 9.21 2.34 6.76
CA PRO A 36 8.73 2.54 8.12
C PRO A 36 7.22 2.28 8.21
N LEU A 37 6.78 1.52 9.20
CA LEU A 37 5.36 1.16 9.37
C LEU A 37 4.43 2.38 9.30
N ARG A 38 4.82 3.49 9.95
CA ARG A 38 4.03 4.72 9.94
C ARG A 38 3.88 5.31 8.53
N THR A 39 4.94 5.26 7.72
CA THR A 39 4.90 5.70 6.31
C THR A 39 3.96 4.81 5.51
N TYR A 40 4.04 3.50 5.67
CA TYR A 40 3.12 2.57 5.03
C TYR A 40 1.66 2.90 5.39
N GLN A 41 1.36 3.05 6.68
CA GLN A 41 0.01 3.37 7.15
C GLN A 41 -0.52 4.70 6.60
N ARG A 42 0.34 5.71 6.41
CA ARG A 42 -0.02 6.97 5.76
C ARG A 42 -0.36 6.84 4.29
N TRP A 43 0.33 5.94 3.58
CA TRP A 43 -0.02 5.62 2.18
C TRP A 43 -1.36 4.91 2.13
N VAL A 44 -1.60 3.96 3.03
CA VAL A 44 -2.86 3.22 3.13
C VAL A 44 -4.04 4.14 3.45
N SER A 45 -3.86 5.13 4.32
CA SER A 45 -4.90 6.10 4.68
C SER A 45 -5.05 7.26 3.71
N GLY A 46 -4.08 7.48 2.81
CA GLY A 46 -4.02 8.65 1.94
C GLY A 46 -3.55 9.93 2.62
N GLU A 47 -3.00 9.87 3.85
CA GLU A 47 -2.44 11.03 4.54
C GLU A 47 -1.24 11.62 3.76
N THR A 48 -0.50 10.78 3.04
CA THR A 48 0.63 11.22 2.19
C THR A 48 0.67 10.42 0.90
N GLU A 49 1.06 11.07 -0.20
CA GLU A 49 1.36 10.41 -1.46
C GLU A 49 2.45 9.34 -1.29
N SER A 50 2.26 8.20 -1.94
CA SER A 50 3.25 7.13 -1.89
C SER A 50 4.40 7.39 -2.88
N ARG A 51 5.59 7.61 -2.33
CA ARG A 51 6.82 7.81 -3.09
C ARG A 51 7.92 6.84 -2.62
N PRO A 52 7.81 5.54 -2.91
CA PRO A 52 8.88 4.61 -2.61
C PRO A 52 10.11 4.94 -3.47
N ASN A 53 11.30 4.80 -2.89
CA ASN A 53 12.53 4.80 -3.68
C ASN A 53 12.67 3.50 -4.49
N LEU A 54 13.64 3.44 -5.40
CA LEU A 54 13.81 2.27 -6.28
C LEU A 54 14.04 0.95 -5.52
N VAL A 55 14.74 0.99 -4.38
CA VAL A 55 14.99 -0.21 -3.56
C VAL A 55 13.68 -0.70 -2.93
N GLN A 56 12.90 0.22 -2.38
CA GLN A 56 11.58 -0.06 -1.81
C GLN A 56 10.61 -0.56 -2.89
N LEU A 57 10.59 0.07 -4.06
CA LEU A 57 9.76 -0.36 -5.19
C LEU A 57 10.09 -1.79 -5.62
N LYS A 58 11.38 -2.13 -5.79
CA LYS A 58 11.79 -3.50 -6.12
C LYS A 58 11.38 -4.50 -5.04
N ALA A 59 11.46 -4.12 -3.77
CA ALA A 59 11.04 -4.98 -2.67
C ALA A 59 9.52 -5.17 -2.66
N ILE A 60 8.73 -4.10 -2.89
CA ILE A 60 7.27 -4.17 -3.06
C ILE A 60 6.93 -5.14 -4.21
N CYS A 61 7.53 -4.97 -5.39
CA CYS A 61 7.29 -5.85 -6.53
C CYS A 61 7.59 -7.31 -6.20
N ARG A 62 8.70 -7.56 -5.48
CA ARG A 62 9.09 -8.93 -5.09
C ARG A 62 8.10 -9.55 -4.11
N GLU A 63 7.71 -8.84 -3.05
CA GLU A 63 6.79 -9.39 -2.03
C GLU A 63 5.35 -9.52 -2.56
N LEU A 64 4.96 -8.74 -3.58
CA LEU A 64 3.65 -8.80 -4.22
C LEU A 64 3.62 -9.66 -5.50
N GLU A 65 4.73 -10.31 -5.85
CA GLU A 65 4.87 -11.13 -7.06
C GLU A 65 4.51 -10.38 -8.36
N ILE A 66 4.87 -9.09 -8.43
CA ILE A 66 4.69 -8.25 -9.62
C ILE A 66 5.90 -8.41 -10.54
N GLU A 67 5.71 -9.12 -11.65
CA GLU A 67 6.78 -9.43 -12.61
C GLU A 67 6.93 -8.37 -13.72
N ARG A 68 5.86 -7.66 -14.05
CA ARG A 68 5.83 -6.69 -15.17
C ARG A 68 5.47 -5.31 -14.70
N VAL A 69 6.09 -4.30 -15.31
CA VAL A 69 5.81 -2.88 -15.03
C VAL A 69 4.34 -2.53 -15.32
N SER A 70 3.71 -3.16 -16.32
CA SER A 70 2.30 -2.96 -16.66
C SER A 70 1.32 -3.42 -15.58
N ASP A 71 1.77 -4.26 -14.65
CA ASP A 71 0.94 -4.80 -13.57
C ASP A 71 1.08 -3.95 -12.29
N LEU A 72 1.96 -2.95 -12.29
CA LEU A 72 2.06 -1.97 -11.20
C LEU A 72 0.84 -1.05 -11.20
N PRO A 73 0.29 -0.73 -10.02
CA PRO A 73 -0.70 0.32 -9.93
C PRO A 73 -0.03 1.68 -10.18
N ASP A 74 -0.78 2.62 -10.77
CA ASP A 74 -0.30 3.99 -11.02
C ASP A 74 0.00 4.75 -9.71
N THR A 75 -0.65 4.35 -8.61
CA THR A 75 -0.42 4.86 -7.26
C THR A 75 -0.53 3.73 -6.24
N PHE A 76 0.28 3.80 -5.18
CA PHE A 76 0.13 2.92 -4.03
C PHE A 76 -0.79 3.50 -2.94
N GLY A 77 -1.13 4.80 -3.01
CA GLY A 77 -2.12 5.43 -2.12
C GLY A 77 -3.54 5.28 -2.68
N PRO A 78 -4.58 5.61 -1.90
CA PRO A 78 -5.93 5.66 -2.41
C PRO A 78 -6.05 6.65 -3.58
N PRO A 79 -7.00 6.44 -4.52
CA PRO A 79 -7.24 7.39 -5.60
C PRO A 79 -7.53 8.77 -5.01
N GLN A 80 -6.85 9.79 -5.54
CA GLN A 80 -7.13 11.18 -5.17
C GLN A 80 -8.59 11.45 -5.54
N PRO A 81 -9.41 12.03 -4.66
CA PRO A 81 -10.73 12.50 -5.05
C PRO A 81 -10.56 13.48 -6.23
N PRO A 82 -11.49 13.47 -7.21
CA PRO A 82 -11.40 14.38 -8.35
C PRO A 82 -11.26 15.79 -7.79
N SER A 83 -10.17 16.47 -8.15
CA SER A 83 -9.96 17.87 -7.82
C SER A 83 -11.17 18.64 -8.35
N THR A 84 -12.08 19.04 -7.46
CA THR A 84 -13.04 20.08 -7.76
C THR A 84 -12.25 21.37 -7.91
N ASP A 85 -11.70 21.59 -9.09
CA ASP A 85 -11.29 22.92 -9.53
C ASP A 85 -12.55 23.80 -9.40
N SER A 86 -12.46 24.77 -8.50
CA SER A 86 -13.49 25.81 -8.26
C SER A 86 -13.12 27.07 -9.03
#